data_AF-X1KXW9-F1
#
_entry.id   AF-X1KXW9-F1
#
_cell.length_a   1.000
_cell.length_b   1.000
_cell.length_c   1.000
_cell.angle_alpha   90.00
_cell.angle_beta   90.00
_cell.angle_gamma   90.00
#
_symmetry.space_group_name_H-M   'P 1'
#
loop_
_entity.id
_entity.type
_entity.pdbx_description
1 polymer ?
#
loop_
_entity_poly.entity_id
_entity_poly.type
_entity_poly.pdbx_seq_one_letter_code
_entity_poly.pdbx_strand_id
1 'polypeptide(L)'
;MGIEGNIRRIYYEAFELIVNSFSMQGRSYRPPENEVNALISFGNMMCYSQCLRAIHQTQLNPTVSYLHQPGERRFSLALDIAEIFKPVLVDRVIFKVLNKKEIQTRDFEQSLNRVILKPGGKKKFIQAFENRLTETIMHRNLKRKVSYKHLIKLECYKLVKHILGMEEYKPLKMYW
;
A
#
# COMPACT_ATOMS: atom_id res chain seq x y z
N MET A 1 1.66 7.88 -17.13
CA MET A 1 2.24 6.95 -16.11
C MET A 1 3.75 6.74 -16.19
N GLY A 2 4.46 7.09 -17.28
CA GLY A 2 5.91 6.81 -17.40
C GLY A 2 6.79 7.46 -16.31
N ILE A 3 6.51 8.71 -15.93
CA ILE A 3 7.25 9.42 -14.88
C ILE A 3 7.07 8.74 -13.51
N GLU A 4 5.84 8.40 -13.13
CA GLU A 4 5.54 7.68 -11.89
C GLU A 4 6.25 6.32 -11.85
N GLY A 5 6.25 5.59 -12.96
CA GLY A 5 6.97 4.32 -13.09
C GLY A 5 8.48 4.48 -12.83
N ASN A 6 9.09 5.53 -13.39
CA ASN A 6 10.50 5.85 -13.17
C ASN A 6 10.80 6.22 -11.71
N ILE A 7 9.96 7.06 -11.10
CA ILE A 7 10.07 7.41 -9.66
C ILE A 7 10.01 6.13 -8.82
N ARG A 8 9.07 5.23 -9.13
CA ARG A 8 8.89 4.00 -8.37
C ARG A 8 10.04 3.01 -8.56
N ARG A 9 10.64 2.95 -9.74
CA ARG A 9 11.84 2.15 -9.99
C ARG A 9 13.00 2.59 -9.10
N ILE A 10 13.33 3.90 -9.12
CA ILE A 10 14.40 4.47 -8.29
C ILE A 10 14.10 4.27 -6.80
N TYR A 11 12.84 4.49 -6.40
CA TYR A 11 12.41 4.25 -5.02
C TYR A 11 12.60 2.79 -4.58
N TYR A 12 12.33 1.81 -5.45
CA TYR A 12 12.56 0.40 -5.14
C TYR A 12 14.04 0.00 -5.15
N GLU A 13 14.89 0.65 -5.94
CA GLU A 13 16.34 0.48 -5.84
C GLU A 13 16.85 0.87 -4.45
N ALA A 14 16.25 1.89 -3.83
CA ALA A 14 16.59 2.29 -2.46
C ALA A 14 16.19 1.26 -1.38
N PHE A 15 15.39 0.22 -1.69
CA PHE A 15 15.08 -0.83 -0.72
C PHE A 15 16.33 -1.62 -0.32
N GLU A 16 17.30 -1.76 -1.23
CA GLU A 16 18.58 -2.45 -0.96
C GLU A 16 19.37 -1.78 0.17
N LEU A 17 19.13 -0.48 0.43
CA LEU A 17 19.76 0.27 1.52
C LEU A 17 19.04 0.08 2.87
N ILE A 18 17.80 -0.43 2.86
CA ILE A 18 16.92 -0.50 4.03
C ILE A 18 16.77 -1.94 4.52
N VAL A 19 16.82 -2.91 3.60
CA VAL A 19 16.60 -4.34 3.87
C VAL A 19 17.90 -5.10 3.69
N ASN A 20 18.41 -5.70 4.76
CA ASN A 20 19.74 -6.32 4.75
C ASN A 20 19.75 -7.81 4.39
N SER A 21 18.65 -8.54 4.65
CA SER A 21 18.60 -10.01 4.53
C SER A 21 17.87 -10.51 3.28
N PHE A 22 17.31 -9.59 2.50
CA PHE A 22 16.56 -9.86 1.29
C PHE A 22 16.85 -8.77 0.29
N SER A 23 16.79 -9.09 -1.00
CA SER A 23 17.06 -8.15 -2.07
C SER A 23 15.79 -7.90 -2.88
N MET A 24 15.62 -6.65 -3.31
CA MET A 24 14.49 -6.25 -4.14
C MET A 24 14.72 -6.67 -5.60
N GLN A 25 15.92 -6.46 -6.14
CA GLN A 25 16.29 -6.81 -7.53
C GLN A 25 15.29 -6.30 -8.58
N GLY A 26 14.73 -5.11 -8.35
CA GLY A 26 13.66 -4.58 -9.19
C GLY A 26 12.29 -5.21 -8.92
N ARG A 27 11.27 -4.79 -9.67
CA ARG A 27 9.88 -5.15 -9.38
C ARG A 27 9.35 -6.22 -10.35
N SER A 28 9.13 -7.44 -9.84
CA SER A 28 8.52 -8.58 -10.56
C SER A 28 7.10 -8.88 -10.04
N TYR A 29 6.06 -8.78 -10.88
CA TYR A 29 4.67 -8.87 -10.42
C TYR A 29 4.00 -10.25 -10.61
N ARG A 30 4.18 -10.90 -11.77
CA ARG A 30 3.41 -12.10 -12.17
C ARG A 30 4.28 -13.05 -13.01
N PRO A 31 4.99 -13.98 -12.36
CA PRO A 31 5.09 -14.22 -10.92
C PRO A 31 6.05 -13.25 -10.18
N PRO A 32 5.96 -13.16 -8.84
CA PRO A 32 7.05 -12.63 -8.03
C PRO A 32 8.27 -13.55 -8.08
N GLU A 33 9.44 -13.01 -8.36
CA GLU A 33 10.71 -13.75 -8.53
C GLU A 33 11.52 -13.85 -7.23
N ASN A 34 11.21 -13.01 -6.23
CA ASN A 34 11.84 -13.05 -4.91
C ASN A 34 10.87 -12.72 -3.77
N GLU A 35 11.35 -12.87 -2.54
CA GLU A 35 10.60 -12.72 -1.30
C GLU A 35 10.05 -11.29 -1.11
N VAL A 36 10.85 -10.27 -1.39
CA VAL A 36 10.43 -8.86 -1.28
C VAL A 36 9.30 -8.57 -2.27
N ASN A 37 9.43 -9.04 -3.51
CA ASN A 37 8.39 -8.91 -4.53
C ASN A 37 7.10 -9.67 -4.16
N ALA A 38 7.21 -10.84 -3.51
CA ALA A 38 6.06 -11.58 -2.99
C ALA A 38 5.33 -10.78 -1.89
N LEU A 39 6.06 -10.16 -0.97
CA LEU A 39 5.50 -9.29 0.08
C LEU A 39 4.87 -8.01 -0.49
N ILE A 40 5.52 -7.33 -1.44
CA ILE A 40 4.96 -6.14 -2.10
C ILE A 40 3.66 -6.48 -2.82
N SER A 41 3.63 -7.58 -3.59
CA SER A 41 2.40 -8.02 -4.27
C SER A 41 1.26 -8.27 -3.27
N PHE A 42 1.56 -8.98 -2.18
CA PHE A 42 0.57 -9.31 -1.15
C PHE A 42 0.08 -8.07 -0.39
N GLY A 43 1.01 -7.22 0.07
CA GLY A 43 0.68 -5.98 0.78
C GLY A 43 -0.06 -4.96 -0.10
N ASN A 44 0.29 -4.83 -1.38
CA ASN A 44 -0.44 -3.98 -2.32
C ASN A 44 -1.89 -4.44 -2.49
N MET A 45 -2.13 -5.75 -2.54
CA MET A 45 -3.49 -6.31 -2.58
C MET A 45 -4.27 -5.96 -1.30
N MET A 46 -3.64 -6.09 -0.12
CA MET A 46 -4.26 -5.70 1.14
C MET A 46 -4.57 -4.19 1.20
N CYS A 47 -3.63 -3.34 0.78
CA CYS A 47 -3.81 -1.88 0.73
C CYS A 47 -4.94 -1.48 -0.21
N TYR A 48 -4.99 -2.07 -1.41
CA TYR A 48 -6.10 -1.90 -2.35
C TYR A 48 -7.45 -2.28 -1.72
N SER A 49 -7.53 -3.42 -1.04
CA SER A 49 -8.76 -3.86 -0.36
C SER A 49 -9.21 -2.85 0.72
N GLN A 50 -8.29 -2.30 1.50
CA GLN A 50 -8.62 -1.26 2.48
C GLN A 50 -9.10 0.05 1.83
N CYS A 51 -8.49 0.46 0.72
CA CYS A 51 -8.92 1.63 -0.04
C CYS A 51 -10.32 1.44 -0.62
N LEU A 52 -10.58 0.29 -1.23
CA LEU A 52 -11.90 -0.07 -1.75
C LEU A 52 -12.96 -0.08 -0.65
N ARG A 53 -12.65 -0.68 0.50
CA ARG A 53 -13.53 -0.66 1.68
C ARG A 53 -13.82 0.77 2.14
N ALA A 54 -12.84 1.65 2.16
CA ALA A 54 -13.03 3.05 2.54
C ALA A 54 -13.91 3.81 1.54
N ILE A 55 -13.71 3.57 0.24
CA ILE A 55 -14.54 4.15 -0.84
C ILE A 55 -16.01 3.74 -0.68
N HIS A 56 -16.29 2.45 -0.42
CA HIS A 56 -17.66 1.97 -0.18
C HIS A 56 -18.35 2.55 1.06
N GLN A 57 -17.61 3.20 1.96
CA GLN A 57 -18.16 3.93 3.11
C GLN A 57 -18.43 5.41 2.79
N THR A 58 -18.35 5.80 1.52
CA THR A 58 -18.59 7.14 0.99
C THR A 58 -19.51 7.06 -0.23
N GLN A 59 -19.87 8.21 -0.80
CA GLN A 59 -20.67 8.33 -2.02
C GLN A 59 -19.86 8.19 -3.32
N LEU A 60 -18.55 7.94 -3.23
CA LEU A 60 -17.68 7.79 -4.40
C LEU A 60 -18.00 6.49 -5.15
N ASN A 61 -18.03 6.56 -6.49
CA ASN A 61 -18.09 5.37 -7.33
C ASN A 61 -16.68 4.78 -7.51
N PRO A 62 -16.41 3.53 -7.07
CA PRO A 62 -15.08 2.94 -7.15
C PRO A 62 -14.58 2.67 -8.57
N THR A 63 -15.44 2.69 -9.60
CA THR A 63 -15.03 2.47 -11.00
C THR A 63 -14.51 3.73 -11.69
N VAL A 64 -14.74 4.91 -11.12
CA VAL A 64 -14.34 6.20 -11.71
C VAL A 64 -13.01 6.65 -11.12
N SER A 65 -11.93 6.50 -11.89
CA SER A 65 -10.56 6.91 -11.55
C SER A 65 -10.07 8.04 -12.43
N TYR A 66 -8.95 8.65 -12.05
CA TYR A 66 -8.34 9.79 -12.73
C TYR A 66 -6.90 9.50 -13.18
N LEU A 67 -6.13 8.71 -12.41
CA LEU A 67 -4.76 8.35 -12.75
C LEU A 67 -4.71 7.01 -13.52
N HIS A 68 -5.32 5.98 -12.98
CA HIS A 68 -5.48 4.69 -13.67
C HIS A 68 -6.62 4.78 -14.68
N GLN A 69 -6.49 4.09 -15.82
CA GLN A 69 -7.57 4.01 -16.80
C GLN A 69 -8.83 3.42 -16.14
N PRO A 70 -9.99 4.12 -16.22
CA PRO A 70 -11.26 3.58 -15.78
C PRO A 70 -11.58 2.31 -16.57
N GLY A 71 -12.10 1.29 -15.89
CA GLY A 71 -12.54 0.06 -16.55
C GLY A 71 -13.78 -0.47 -15.87
N GLU A 72 -14.79 -0.86 -16.67
CA GLU A 72 -16.11 -1.27 -16.15
C GLU A 72 -16.07 -2.47 -15.20
N ARG A 73 -15.01 -3.29 -15.29
CA ARG A 73 -14.82 -4.49 -14.45
C ARG A 73 -13.77 -4.32 -13.36
N ARG A 74 -13.27 -3.09 -13.12
CA ARG A 74 -12.18 -2.81 -12.17
C ARG A 74 -12.50 -1.62 -11.30
N PHE A 75 -12.25 -1.75 -9.99
CA PHE A 75 -12.36 -0.64 -9.05
C PHE A 75 -11.11 0.26 -9.12
N SER A 76 -10.96 0.95 -10.24
CA SER A 76 -9.74 1.70 -10.55
C SER A 76 -9.50 2.86 -9.57
N LEU A 77 -10.53 3.45 -8.95
CA LEU A 77 -10.35 4.53 -7.96
C LEU A 77 -9.58 4.05 -6.73
N ALA A 78 -9.78 2.79 -6.33
CA ALA A 78 -9.06 2.21 -5.20
C ALA A 78 -7.55 2.09 -5.50
N LEU A 79 -7.15 2.01 -6.78
CA LEU A 79 -5.74 2.01 -7.16
C LEU A 79 -5.13 3.42 -7.01
N ASP A 80 -5.85 4.44 -7.48
CA ASP A 80 -5.43 5.84 -7.35
C ASP A 80 -5.22 6.22 -5.88
N ILE A 81 -6.20 5.92 -5.03
CA ILE A 81 -6.08 6.18 -3.58
C ILE A 81 -4.94 5.34 -2.97
N ALA A 82 -4.78 4.08 -3.38
CA ALA A 82 -3.73 3.22 -2.84
C ALA A 82 -2.32 3.74 -3.13
N GLU A 83 -2.08 4.50 -4.22
CA GLU A 83 -0.74 5.03 -4.50
C GLU A 83 -0.17 5.87 -3.36
N ILE A 84 -1.03 6.64 -2.70
CA ILE A 84 -0.68 7.51 -1.57
C ILE A 84 -0.29 6.66 -0.34
N PHE A 85 -0.96 5.52 -0.15
CA PHE A 85 -0.85 4.72 1.06
C PHE A 85 0.16 3.56 0.96
N LYS A 86 0.55 3.12 -0.24
CA LYS A 86 1.52 2.02 -0.41
C LYS A 86 2.85 2.28 0.35
N PRO A 87 3.51 3.45 0.24
CA PRO A 87 4.73 3.71 1.01
C PRO A 87 4.49 3.70 2.52
N VAL A 88 3.31 4.12 2.96
CA VAL A 88 2.98 4.35 4.37
C VAL A 88 2.55 3.08 5.10
N LEU A 89 1.86 2.19 4.38
CA LEU A 89 1.26 0.96 4.90
C LEU A 89 2.03 -0.27 4.47
N VAL A 90 2.30 -0.43 3.17
CA VAL A 90 2.89 -1.64 2.62
C VAL A 90 4.38 -1.65 2.90
N ASP A 91 5.10 -0.66 2.40
CA ASP A 91 6.56 -0.66 2.41
C ASP A 91 7.11 -0.57 3.84
N ARG A 92 6.50 0.28 4.68
CA ARG A 92 6.81 0.35 6.12
C ARG A 92 6.61 -0.98 6.85
N VAL A 93 5.55 -1.73 6.53
CA VAL A 93 5.30 -3.05 7.14
C VAL A 93 6.34 -4.05 6.66
N ILE A 94 6.69 -4.04 5.37
CA ILE A 94 7.75 -4.89 4.82
C ILE A 94 9.08 -4.63 5.53
N PHE A 95 9.51 -3.36 5.63
CA PHE A 95 10.74 -3.02 6.33
C PHE A 95 10.72 -3.49 7.79
N LYS A 96 9.59 -3.31 8.48
CA LYS A 96 9.42 -3.75 9.87
C LYS A 96 9.58 -5.27 10.00
N VAL A 97 8.81 -6.05 9.24
CA VAL A 97 8.78 -7.52 9.42
C VAL A 97 10.09 -8.18 8.98
N LEU A 98 10.78 -7.63 7.98
CA LEU A 98 12.06 -8.14 7.52
C LEU A 98 13.21 -7.75 8.48
N ASN A 99 13.30 -6.47 8.86
CA ASN A 99 14.40 -6.01 9.74
C ASN A 99 14.28 -6.54 11.17
N LYS A 100 13.05 -6.77 11.66
CA LYS A 100 12.82 -7.45 12.94
C LYS A 100 12.87 -8.97 12.86
N LYS A 101 13.16 -9.54 11.68
CA LYS A 101 13.22 -10.99 11.43
C LYS A 101 11.92 -11.73 11.83
N GLU A 102 10.78 -11.05 11.78
CA GLU A 102 9.46 -11.64 12.03
C GLU A 102 9.08 -12.58 10.87
N ILE A 103 9.41 -12.15 9.65
CA ILE A 103 9.33 -12.95 8.42
C ILE A 103 10.76 -13.22 7.93
N GLN A 104 11.06 -14.48 7.66
CA GLN A 104 12.37 -14.96 7.24
C GLN A 104 12.24 -15.88 6.02
N THR A 105 13.35 -16.31 5.43
CA THR A 105 13.38 -17.19 4.24
C THR A 105 12.51 -18.44 4.41
N ARG A 106 12.48 -19.01 5.63
CA ARG A 106 11.62 -20.16 5.98
C ARG A 106 10.13 -19.90 5.89
N ASP A 107 9.68 -18.65 5.78
CA ASP A 107 8.27 -18.29 5.63
C ASP A 107 7.85 -18.23 4.15
N PHE A 108 8.79 -18.48 3.23
CA PHE A 108 8.55 -18.53 1.79
C PHE A 108 8.71 -19.95 1.23
N GLU A 109 8.17 -20.13 0.04
CA GLU A 109 8.31 -21.31 -0.80
C GLU A 109 8.72 -20.85 -2.20
N GLN A 110 9.83 -21.38 -2.70
CA GLN A 110 10.31 -21.15 -4.06
C GLN A 110 9.89 -22.34 -4.93
N SER A 111 9.28 -22.07 -6.07
CA SER A 111 8.83 -23.09 -7.02
C SER A 111 9.10 -22.63 -8.46
N LEU A 112 9.95 -23.34 -9.20
CA LEU A 112 10.10 -23.29 -10.68
C LEU A 112 9.98 -21.89 -11.33
N ASN A 113 10.50 -20.81 -10.70
CA ASN A 113 10.43 -19.38 -11.10
C ASN A 113 9.35 -18.52 -10.42
N ARG A 114 8.87 -18.91 -9.23
CA ARG A 114 8.04 -18.04 -8.40
C ARG A 114 8.32 -18.20 -6.92
N VAL A 115 8.18 -17.10 -6.20
CA VAL A 115 8.25 -17.08 -4.74
C VAL A 115 6.86 -16.77 -4.16
N ILE A 116 6.43 -17.63 -3.23
CA ILE A 116 5.14 -17.54 -2.58
C ILE A 116 5.34 -17.45 -1.07
N LEU A 117 4.59 -16.55 -0.43
CA LEU A 117 4.54 -16.48 1.02
C LEU A 117 3.67 -17.63 1.56
N LYS A 118 4.24 -18.48 2.42
CA LYS A 118 3.53 -19.62 3.01
C LYS A 118 2.43 -19.17 3.99
N PRO A 119 1.47 -20.04 4.35
CA PRO A 119 0.37 -19.67 5.26
C PRO A 119 0.83 -19.06 6.59
N GLY A 120 1.90 -19.58 7.20
CA GLY A 120 2.48 -19.03 8.42
C GLY A 120 3.02 -17.60 8.24
N GLY A 121 3.77 -17.36 7.16
CA GLY A 121 4.26 -16.04 6.78
C GLY A 121 3.12 -15.06 6.48
N LYS A 122 2.07 -15.51 5.77
CA LYS A 122 0.87 -14.71 5.49
C LYS A 122 0.20 -14.26 6.78
N LYS A 123 0.00 -15.16 7.75
CA LYS A 123 -0.62 -14.81 9.04
C LYS A 123 0.17 -13.73 9.78
N LYS A 124 1.51 -13.86 9.82
CA LYS A 124 2.39 -12.84 10.43
C LYS A 124 2.28 -11.50 9.71
N PHE A 125 2.34 -11.50 8.38
CA PHE A 125 2.24 -10.27 7.59
C PHE A 125 0.89 -9.58 7.78
N ILE A 126 -0.21 -10.35 7.73
CA ILE A 126 -1.56 -9.82 7.96
C ILE A 126 -1.64 -9.17 9.34
N GLN A 127 -1.14 -9.83 10.39
CA GLN A 127 -1.14 -9.26 11.74
C GLN A 127 -0.34 -7.95 11.81
N ALA A 128 0.85 -7.90 11.20
CA ALA A 128 1.67 -6.70 11.16
C ALA A 128 0.98 -5.55 10.40
N PHE A 129 0.28 -5.86 9.31
CA PHE A 129 -0.47 -4.90 8.52
C PHE A 129 -1.71 -4.37 9.27
N GLU A 130 -2.48 -5.24 9.91
CA GLU A 130 -3.63 -4.83 10.75
C GLU A 130 -3.18 -3.97 11.94
N ASN A 131 -2.06 -4.32 12.59
CA ASN A 131 -1.47 -3.48 13.62
C ASN A 131 -1.09 -2.10 13.07
N ARG A 132 -0.51 -2.03 11.87
CA ARG A 132 -0.19 -0.75 11.21
C ARG A 132 -1.45 0.07 10.89
N LEU A 133 -2.56 -0.56 10.52
CA LEU A 133 -3.82 0.13 10.27
C LEU A 133 -4.42 0.77 11.53
N THR A 134 -4.24 0.13 12.70
CA THR A 134 -4.77 0.61 13.99
C THR A 134 -3.85 1.61 14.68
N GLU A 135 -2.55 1.63 14.36
CA GLU A 135 -1.62 2.68 14.79
C GLU A 135 -2.19 4.08 14.49
N THR A 136 -2.02 5.01 15.43
CA THR A 136 -2.56 6.37 15.34
C THR A 136 -1.47 7.41 15.23
N ILE A 137 -1.76 8.48 14.48
CA ILE A 137 -0.92 9.68 14.37
C ILE A 137 -1.70 10.91 14.83
N MET A 138 -1.00 11.95 15.31
CA MET A 138 -1.63 13.24 15.61
C MET A 138 -1.95 13.98 14.31
N HIS A 139 -3.23 14.15 13.98
CA HIS A 139 -3.65 14.84 12.77
C HIS A 139 -3.69 16.36 12.99
N ARG A 140 -2.74 17.10 12.41
CA ARG A 140 -2.53 18.55 12.66
C ARG A 140 -3.81 19.40 12.53
N ASN A 141 -4.54 19.25 11.42
CA ASN A 141 -5.74 20.07 11.18
C ASN A 141 -6.94 19.68 12.06
N LEU A 142 -7.02 18.41 12.48
CA LEU A 142 -8.14 17.90 13.29
C LEU A 142 -7.82 17.94 14.79
N LYS A 143 -6.55 18.24 15.16
CA LYS A 143 -6.03 18.30 16.53
C LYS A 143 -6.39 17.06 17.38
N ARG A 144 -6.41 15.87 16.77
CA ARG A 144 -6.74 14.60 17.43
C ARG A 144 -5.94 13.44 16.84
N LYS A 145 -5.87 12.34 17.60
CA LYS A 145 -5.30 11.07 17.12
C LYS A 145 -6.22 10.43 16.08
N VAL A 146 -5.63 10.00 14.97
CA VAL A 146 -6.32 9.37 13.85
C VAL A 146 -5.56 8.13 13.43
N SER A 147 -6.24 7.00 13.28
CA SER A 147 -5.62 5.76 12.80
C SER A 147 -5.31 5.82 11.32
N TYR A 148 -4.32 5.07 10.85
CA TYR A 148 -4.05 4.97 9.42
C TYR A 148 -5.27 4.50 8.62
N LYS A 149 -6.05 3.57 9.18
CA LYS A 149 -7.33 3.15 8.60
C LYS A 149 -8.29 4.33 8.39
N HIS A 150 -8.37 5.24 9.36
CA HIS A 150 -9.22 6.42 9.24
C HIS A 150 -8.64 7.47 8.29
N LEU A 151 -7.31 7.56 8.15
CA LEU A 151 -6.67 8.44 7.15
C LEU A 151 -7.08 8.08 5.72
N ILE A 152 -7.21 6.79 5.39
CA ILE A 152 -7.70 6.35 4.08
C ILE A 152 -9.11 6.90 3.82
N LYS A 153 -9.98 6.85 4.85
CA LYS A 153 -11.34 7.40 4.76
C LYS A 153 -11.34 8.93 4.63
N LEU A 154 -10.48 9.62 5.36
CA LEU A 154 -10.32 11.08 5.22
C LEU A 154 -9.82 11.47 3.83
N GLU A 155 -8.97 10.66 3.20
CA GLU A 155 -8.51 10.88 1.83
C GLU A 155 -9.67 10.79 0.83
N CYS A 156 -10.57 9.83 1.01
CA CYS A 156 -11.82 9.74 0.23
C CYS A 156 -12.69 10.99 0.43
N TYR A 157 -12.85 11.48 1.66
CA TYR A 157 -13.64 12.69 1.91
C TYR A 157 -13.03 13.96 1.29
N LYS A 158 -11.69 14.06 1.24
CA LYS A 158 -11.03 15.17 0.52
C LYS A 158 -11.35 15.14 -0.96
N LEU A 159 -11.38 13.95 -1.56
CA LEU A 159 -11.79 13.81 -2.96
C LEU A 159 -13.27 14.16 -3.17
N VAL A 160 -14.17 13.73 -2.28
CA VAL A 160 -15.60 14.10 -2.33
C VAL A 160 -15.76 15.63 -2.32
N LYS A 161 -15.12 16.32 -1.38
CA LYS A 161 -15.17 17.79 -1.30
C LYS A 161 -14.67 18.47 -2.57
N HIS A 162 -13.63 17.92 -3.19
CA HIS A 162 -13.09 18.44 -4.43
C HIS A 162 -14.06 18.30 -5.60
N ILE A 163 -14.69 17.13 -5.75
CA ILE A 163 -15.69 16.89 -6.80
C ILE A 163 -16.90 17.82 -6.63
N LEU A 164 -17.29 18.11 -5.38
CA LEU A 164 -18.39 19.03 -5.07
C LEU A 164 -18.00 20.52 -5.15
N GLY A 165 -16.75 20.84 -5.54
CA GLY A 165 -16.27 22.22 -5.65
C GLY A 165 -16.11 22.94 -4.30
N MET A 166 -16.09 22.21 -3.19
CA MET A 166 -16.03 22.79 -1.84
C MET A 166 -14.60 23.12 -1.40
N GLU A 167 -13.64 22.27 -1.77
CA GLU A 167 -12.23 22.40 -1.35
C GLU A 167 -11.32 21.74 -2.39
N GLU A 168 -10.20 22.38 -2.74
CA GLU A 168 -9.22 21.79 -3.67
C GLU A 168 -8.58 20.52 -3.07
N TYR A 169 -8.51 19.44 -3.86
CA TYR A 169 -7.86 18.20 -3.42
C TYR A 169 -6.35 18.39 -3.25
N LYS A 170 -5.87 18.20 -2.02
CA LYS A 170 -4.43 18.16 -1.70
C LYS A 170 -4.10 16.77 -1.16
N PRO A 171 -3.25 15.95 -1.80
CA PRO A 171 -3.04 14.57 -1.34
C PRO A 171 -2.43 14.53 0.08
N LEU A 172 -2.69 13.44 0.82
CA LEU A 172 -2.01 13.22 2.10
C LEU A 172 -0.50 13.23 1.89
N LYS A 173 0.18 14.17 2.55
CA LYS A 173 1.63 14.14 2.75
C LYS A 173 1.86 13.70 4.18
N MET A 174 2.56 12.59 4.36
CA MET A 174 2.93 12.14 5.69
C MET A 174 4.02 13.04 6.24
N TYR A 175 3.80 13.53 7.45
CA TYR A 175 4.77 14.30 8.21
C TYR A 175 5.24 13.39 9.34
N TRP A 176 6.43 12.82 9.17
CA TRP A 176 7.17 12.11 10.22
C TRP A 176 8.54 12.74 10.35
#